data_AF-A0A438H0M7-F1
#
_entry.id   AF-A0A438H0M7-F1
#
_cell.length_a   1.000
_cell.length_b   1.000
_cell.length_c   1.000
_cell.angle_alpha   90.00
_cell.angle_beta   90.00
_cell.angle_gamma   90.00
#
_symmetry.space_group_name_H-M   'P 1'
#
loop_
_entity.id
_entity.type
_entity.pdbx_description
1 polymer ?
#
loop_
_entity_poly.entity_id
_entity_poly.type
_entity_poly.pdbx_seq_one_letter_code
_entity_poly.pdbx_strand_id
1 'polypeptide(L)'
;MLIELKGSKQELRTDILVISVSLASFALIILAISGVLIRRNNLWAYKKISETVNVELTEDVALRSFTYMELEKVTNGFMEEIGKGASGTVYKGATSNGQRIVAVKKLEKVLAEGK
;
A
#
# COMPACT_ATOMS: atom_id res chain seq x y z
N MET A 1 63.65 -9.73 20.92
CA MET A 1 62.77 -10.51 20.01
C MET A 1 61.33 -10.65 20.55
N LEU A 2 61.11 -10.97 21.84
CA LEU A 2 59.75 -11.11 22.40
C LEU A 2 58.96 -9.79 22.54
N ILE A 3 59.62 -8.64 22.66
CA ILE A 3 58.96 -7.32 22.79
C ILE A 3 58.36 -6.87 21.44
N GLU A 4 59.11 -7.03 20.34
CA GLU A 4 58.63 -6.77 18.96
C GLU A 4 57.41 -7.61 18.58
N LEU A 5 57.41 -8.91 18.93
CA LEU A 5 56.27 -9.81 18.71
C LEU A 5 55.04 -9.45 19.55
N LYS A 6 55.24 -8.86 20.73
CA LYS A 6 54.14 -8.45 21.62
C LYS A 6 53.47 -7.16 21.11
N GLY A 7 54.25 -6.21 20.59
CA GLY A 7 53.74 -4.99 19.95
C GLY A 7 52.87 -5.29 18.74
N SER A 8 53.37 -6.07 17.77
CA SER A 8 52.61 -6.43 16.56
C SER A 8 51.29 -7.16 16.85
N LYS A 9 51.28 -8.07 17.83
CA LYS A 9 50.04 -8.77 18.23
C LYS A 9 49.04 -7.88 18.97
N GLN A 10 49.49 -6.79 19.59
CA GLN A 10 48.64 -5.87 20.33
C GLN A 10 47.95 -4.88 19.38
N GLU A 11 48.68 -4.35 18.39
CA GLU A 11 48.13 -3.48 17.33
C GLU A 11 47.05 -4.21 16.51
N LEU A 12 47.30 -5.46 16.12
CA LEU A 12 46.30 -6.28 15.39
C LEU A 12 45.03 -6.52 16.22
N ARG A 13 45.13 -6.62 17.55
CA ARG A 13 43.97 -6.82 18.43
C ARG A 13 43.13 -5.55 18.55
N THR A 14 43.77 -4.39 18.63
CA THR A 14 43.06 -3.10 18.67
C THR A 14 42.37 -2.83 17.34
N ASP A 15 43.00 -3.14 16.20
CA ASP A 15 42.39 -2.97 14.89
C ASP A 15 41.13 -3.82 14.72
N ILE A 16 41.17 -5.10 15.12
CA ILE A 16 40.02 -6.00 15.06
C ILE A 16 38.86 -5.48 15.94
N LEU A 17 39.16 -4.97 17.13
CA LEU A 17 38.15 -4.38 18.02
C LEU A 17 37.52 -3.13 17.41
N VAL A 18 38.31 -2.23 16.82
CA VAL A 18 37.80 -1.02 16.17
C VAL A 18 36.91 -1.35 14.97
N ILE A 19 37.34 -2.30 14.12
CA ILE A 19 36.59 -2.72 12.94
C ILE A 19 35.24 -3.35 13.34
N SER A 20 35.24 -4.25 14.32
CA SER A 20 34.02 -4.93 14.77
C SER A 20 33.01 -3.98 15.40
N VAL A 21 33.45 -3.04 16.24
CA VAL A 21 32.59 -2.01 16.84
C VAL A 21 31.99 -1.11 15.76
N SER A 22 32.82 -0.69 14.80
CA SER A 22 32.37 0.12 13.67
C SER A 22 31.30 -0.63 12.87
N LEU A 23 31.57 -1.87 12.46
CA LEU A 23 30.65 -2.68 11.66
C LEU A 23 29.30 -2.90 12.37
N ALA A 24 29.33 -3.20 13.67
CA ALA A 24 28.11 -3.38 14.47
C ALA A 24 27.27 -2.09 14.53
N SER A 25 27.91 -0.93 14.70
CA SER A 25 27.21 0.35 14.72
C SER A 25 26.56 0.70 13.38
N PHE A 26 27.27 0.47 12.26
CA PHE A 26 26.74 0.67 10.91
C PHE A 26 25.54 -0.23 10.63
N ALA A 27 25.61 -1.50 11.04
CA ALA A 27 24.50 -2.44 10.86
C ALA A 27 23.22 -1.97 11.59
N LEU A 28 23.35 -1.47 12.83
CA LEU A 28 22.22 -0.93 13.59
C LEU A 28 21.60 0.31 12.92
N ILE A 29 22.44 1.22 12.40
CA ILE A 29 21.98 2.41 11.68
C ILE A 29 21.21 2.01 10.42
N ILE A 30 21.76 1.08 9.63
CA ILE A 30 21.11 0.58 8.40
C ILE A 30 19.76 -0.07 8.72
N LEU A 31 19.69 -0.89 9.78
CA LEU A 31 18.42 -1.52 10.21
C LEU A 31 17.38 -0.49 10.65
N ALA A 32 17.79 0.53 11.41
CA ALA A 32 16.89 1.61 11.84
C ALA A 32 16.36 2.40 10.64
N ILE A 33 17.22 2.80 9.70
CA ILE A 33 16.84 3.51 8.48
C ILE A 33 15.90 2.64 7.64
N SER A 34 16.26 1.38 7.42
CA SER A 34 15.44 0.42 6.67
C SER A 34 14.05 0.25 7.29
N GLY A 35 13.98 0.05 8.62
CA GLY A 35 12.71 -0.07 9.34
C GLY A 35 11.83 1.19 9.22
N VAL A 36 12.44 2.38 9.33
CA VAL A 36 11.72 3.65 9.14
C VAL A 36 11.24 3.82 7.70
N LEU A 37 12.06 3.48 6.71
CA LEU A 37 11.70 3.55 5.30
C LEU A 37 10.58 2.57 4.95
N ILE A 38 10.62 1.32 5.43
CA ILE A 38 9.56 0.33 5.22
C ILE A 38 8.24 0.82 5.85
N ARG A 39 8.30 1.33 7.09
CA ARG A 39 7.10 1.83 7.77
C ARG A 39 6.52 3.08 7.10
N ARG A 40 7.39 3.98 6.62
CA ARG A 40 6.95 5.13 5.81
C ARG A 40 6.39 4.71 4.47
N ASN A 41 7.01 3.76 3.78
CA ASN A 41 6.59 3.27 2.48
C ASN A 41 5.21 2.61 2.52
N ASN A 42 4.88 1.85 3.57
CA ASN A 42 3.56 1.22 3.68
C ASN A 42 2.41 2.23 3.83
N LEU A 43 2.66 3.36 4.51
CA LEU A 43 1.68 4.45 4.63
C LEU A 43 1.68 5.36 3.39
N TRP A 44 2.85 5.57 2.80
CA TRP A 44 3.01 6.35 1.57
C TRP A 44 2.47 5.61 0.34
N ALA A 45 2.45 4.29 0.30
CA ALA A 45 1.85 3.53 -0.80
C ALA A 45 0.33 3.79 -0.88
N TYR A 46 -0.36 3.83 0.26
CA TYR A 46 -1.79 4.17 0.30
C TYR A 46 -2.04 5.63 -0.09
N LYS A 47 -1.21 6.55 0.42
CA LYS A 47 -1.33 7.98 0.10
C LYS A 47 -0.96 8.30 -1.35
N LYS A 48 0.10 7.68 -1.87
CA LYS A 48 0.58 7.86 -3.25
C LYS A 48 -0.41 7.34 -4.26
N ILE A 49 -1.04 6.17 -4.01
CA ILE A 49 -2.14 5.70 -4.87
C ILE A 49 -3.29 6.71 -4.86
N SER A 50 -3.70 7.21 -3.69
CA SER A 50 -4.77 8.21 -3.61
C SER A 50 -4.41 9.52 -4.32
N GLU A 51 -3.17 9.98 -4.20
CA GLU A 51 -2.69 11.24 -4.76
C GLU A 51 -2.41 11.15 -6.27
N THR A 52 -1.85 10.04 -6.77
CA THR A 52 -1.67 9.80 -8.22
C THR A 52 -2.99 9.54 -8.92
N VAL A 53 -3.92 8.81 -8.28
CA VAL A 53 -5.30 8.67 -8.78
C VAL A 53 -5.98 10.03 -8.86
N ASN A 54 -5.79 10.92 -7.89
CA ASN A 54 -6.38 12.26 -7.97
C ASN A 54 -5.71 13.17 -9.01
N VAL A 55 -4.40 13.04 -9.27
CA VAL A 55 -3.65 13.91 -10.20
C VAL A 55 -3.75 13.45 -11.66
N GLU A 56 -3.92 12.16 -11.94
CA GLU A 56 -4.04 11.63 -13.32
C GLU A 56 -5.46 11.75 -13.90
N LEU A 57 -6.46 12.01 -13.06
CA LEU A 57 -7.88 11.98 -13.43
C LEU A 57 -8.52 13.35 -13.69
N THR A 58 -7.73 14.43 -13.69
CA THR A 58 -8.21 15.81 -13.69
C THR A 58 -8.68 16.39 -15.04
N GLU A 59 -8.90 15.58 -16.08
CA GLU A 59 -9.52 16.12 -17.31
C GLU A 59 -10.82 15.44 -17.77
N ASP A 60 -11.16 14.20 -17.33
CA ASP A 60 -12.52 13.63 -17.59
C ASP A 60 -12.97 12.48 -16.65
N VAL A 61 -12.15 12.02 -15.69
CA VAL A 61 -12.39 10.75 -14.96
C VAL A 61 -12.14 10.89 -13.45
N ALA A 62 -12.45 12.01 -12.82
CA ALA A 62 -12.28 12.13 -11.36
C ALA A 62 -13.06 11.01 -10.63
N LEU A 63 -12.36 10.16 -9.85
CA LEU A 63 -13.01 9.15 -8.99
C LEU A 63 -13.84 9.86 -7.92
N ARG A 64 -15.12 10.07 -8.23
CA ARG A 64 -16.11 10.58 -7.28
C ARG A 64 -16.56 9.45 -6.37
N SER A 65 -16.56 9.69 -5.06
CA SER A 65 -17.25 8.84 -4.11
C SER A 65 -18.77 8.99 -4.28
N PHE A 66 -19.49 7.89 -4.44
CA PHE A 66 -20.96 7.86 -4.48
C PHE A 66 -21.51 7.29 -3.18
N THR A 67 -22.60 7.89 -2.69
CA THR A 67 -23.36 7.32 -1.57
C THR A 67 -24.14 6.09 -2.03
N TYR A 68 -24.48 5.20 -1.09
CA TYR A 68 -25.30 4.03 -1.41
C TYR A 68 -26.65 4.43 -2.02
N MET A 69 -27.29 5.47 -1.46
CA MET A 69 -28.56 6.01 -1.97
C MET A 69 -28.45 6.54 -3.41
N GLU A 70 -27.33 7.18 -3.76
CA GLU A 70 -27.10 7.57 -5.17
C GLU A 70 -26.99 6.34 -6.07
N LEU A 71 -26.23 5.32 -5.66
CA LEU A 71 -26.07 4.09 -6.43
C LEU A 71 -27.40 3.32 -6.58
N GLU A 72 -28.20 3.29 -5.52
CA GLU A 72 -29.54 2.71 -5.53
C GLU A 72 -30.46 3.47 -6.49
N LYS A 73 -30.42 4.80 -6.47
CA LYS A 73 -31.23 5.64 -7.37
C LYS A 73 -30.83 5.45 -8.84
N VAL A 74 -29.53 5.46 -9.16
CA VAL A 74 -29.07 5.32 -10.57
C VAL A 74 -29.33 3.92 -11.11
N THR A 75 -29.39 2.89 -10.26
CA THR A 75 -29.67 1.49 -10.66
C THR A 75 -31.13 1.08 -10.51
N ASN A 76 -32.02 2.02 -10.18
CA ASN A 76 -33.43 1.75 -9.88
C ASN A 76 -33.61 0.63 -8.84
N GLY A 77 -32.86 0.70 -7.74
CA GLY A 77 -32.90 -0.33 -6.69
C GLY A 77 -32.09 -1.59 -7.03
N PHE A 78 -31.08 -1.50 -7.89
CA PHE A 78 -30.31 -2.66 -8.38
C PHE A 78 -31.20 -3.70 -9.07
N MET A 79 -32.11 -3.25 -9.95
CA MET A 79 -33.15 -4.10 -10.55
C MET A 79 -32.65 -4.93 -11.75
N GLU A 80 -31.85 -4.34 -12.64
CA GLU A 80 -31.40 -4.98 -13.88
C GLU A 80 -29.97 -5.51 -13.71
N GLU A 81 -29.83 -6.80 -13.42
CA GLU A 81 -28.54 -7.50 -13.43
C GLU A 81 -28.04 -7.66 -14.87
N ILE A 82 -26.81 -7.23 -15.12
CA ILE A 82 -26.13 -7.34 -16.43
C ILE A 82 -24.90 -8.25 -16.38
N GLY A 83 -24.55 -8.77 -15.21
CA GLY A 83 -23.52 -9.79 -15.08
C GLY A 83 -23.23 -10.15 -13.63
N LYS A 84 -22.67 -11.34 -13.42
CA LYS A 84 -22.24 -11.82 -12.11
C LYS A 84 -20.87 -12.46 -12.21
N GLY A 85 -20.02 -12.20 -11.21
CA GLY A 85 -18.70 -12.83 -11.10
C GLY A 85 -18.34 -13.12 -9.65
N ALA A 86 -17.14 -13.65 -9.42
CA ALA A 86 -16.68 -14.08 -8.10
C ALA A 86 -16.70 -12.98 -7.03
N SER A 87 -16.56 -11.71 -7.42
CA SER A 87 -16.57 -10.59 -6.47
C SER A 87 -17.96 -10.00 -6.23
N GLY A 88 -18.99 -10.41 -7.00
CA GLY A 88 -20.35 -9.89 -6.86
C GLY A 88 -21.06 -9.63 -8.19
N THR A 89 -22.17 -8.90 -8.10
CA THR A 89 -23.13 -8.69 -9.19
C THR A 89 -23.03 -7.29 -9.77
N VAL A 90 -23.09 -7.18 -11.09
CA VAL A 90 -23.08 -5.93 -11.85
C VAL A 90 -24.50 -5.61 -12.29
N TYR A 91 -24.95 -4.40 -11.97
CA TYR A 91 -26.27 -3.89 -12.32
C TYR A 91 -26.15 -2.73 -13.29
N LYS A 92 -27.12 -2.61 -14.19
CA LYS A 92 -27.24 -1.44 -15.06
C LYS A 92 -27.79 -0.26 -14.27
N GLY A 93 -27.30 0.92 -14.59
CA GLY A 93 -27.88 2.17 -14.12
C GLY A 93 -27.82 3.27 -15.17
N ALA A 94 -28.42 4.40 -14.83
CA ALA A 94 -28.35 5.63 -15.59
C ALA A 94 -28.07 6.79 -14.65
N THR A 95 -27.18 7.69 -15.05
CA THR A 95 -26.93 8.95 -14.32
C THR A 95 -28.23 9.73 -14.13
N SER A 96 -28.31 10.57 -13.10
CA SER A 96 -29.53 11.30 -12.72
C SER A 96 -30.14 12.15 -13.84
N ASN A 97 -29.35 12.50 -14.86
CA ASN A 97 -29.79 13.29 -16.02
C ASN A 97 -30.08 12.41 -17.26
N GLY A 98 -30.05 11.08 -17.13
CA GLY A 98 -30.32 10.10 -18.19
C GLY A 98 -29.27 10.04 -19.33
N GLN A 99 -28.29 10.95 -19.33
CA GLN A 99 -27.34 11.12 -20.45
C GLN A 99 -26.30 10.01 -20.57
N ARG A 100 -25.98 9.30 -19.48
CA ARG A 100 -24.96 8.25 -19.48
C ARG A 100 -25.48 6.99 -18.80
N ILE A 101 -25.41 5.88 -19.53
CA ILE A 101 -25.62 4.52 -18.99
C ILE A 101 -24.35 4.11 -18.23
N VAL A 102 -24.53 3.52 -17.06
CA VAL A 102 -23.45 3.10 -16.16
C VAL A 102 -23.63 1.65 -15.73
N ALA A 103 -22.55 1.02 -15.32
CA ALA A 103 -22.56 -0.29 -14.70
C ALA A 103 -22.10 -0.16 -13.23
N VAL A 104 -22.90 -0.66 -12.30
CA VAL A 104 -22.62 -0.60 -10.86
C VAL A 104 -22.40 -2.01 -10.32
N LYS A 105 -21.18 -2.31 -9.88
CA LYS A 105 -20.85 -3.60 -9.26
C LYS A 105 -21.10 -3.56 -7.76
N LYS A 106 -22.06 -4.35 -7.29
CA LYS A 106 -22.34 -4.60 -5.88
C LYS A 106 -21.55 -5.82 -5.43
N LEU A 107 -20.63 -5.61 -4.48
CA LEU A 107 -19.83 -6.70 -3.94
C LEU A 107 -20.68 -7.59 -3.03
N GLU A 108 -20.55 -8.91 -3.17
CA GLU A 108 -21.17 -9.85 -2.22
C GLU A 108 -20.46 -9.72 -0.86
N LYS A 109 -21.23 -9.63 0.22
CA LYS A 109 -20.65 -9.70 1.57
C LYS A 109 -20.10 -11.10 1.74
N VAL A 110 -18.78 -11.22 1.91
CA VAL A 110 -18.18 -12.46 2.41
C VAL A 110 -18.71 -12.61 3.83
N LEU A 111 -19.72 -13.47 4.01
CA LEU A 111 -20.03 -14.01 5.32
C LEU A 111 -18.77 -14.74 5.76
N ALA A 112 -17.98 -14.10 6.62
CA ALA A 112 -16.99 -14.80 7.42
C ALA A 112 -17.77 -15.71 8.38
N GLU A 113 -18.24 -16.84 7.86
CA GLU A 113 -18.64 -17.97 8.69
C GLU A 113 -17.36 -18.56 9.30
N GLY A 114 -16.87 -17.89 10.35
CA GLY A 114 -15.94 -18.50 11.28
C GLY A 114 -16.70 -19.55 12.08
N LYS A 115 -16.52 -20.81 11.73
CA LYS A 115 -16.70 -21.94 12.65
C LYS A 115 -15.40 -22.15 13.43
#